data_AF-A0A7W5C1S0-F1
#
_entry.id   AF-A0A7W5C1S0-F1
#
_cell.length_a   1.000
_cell.length_b   1.000
_cell.length_c   1.000
_cell.angle_alpha   90.00
_cell.angle_beta   90.00
_cell.angle_gamma   90.00
#
_symmetry.space_group_name_H-M   'P 1'
#
loop_
_entity.id
_entity.type
_entity.pdbx_description
1 polymer ?
#
loop_
_entity_poly.entity_id
_entity_poly.type
_entity_poly.pdbx_seq_one_letter_code
_entity_poly.pdbx_strand_id
1 'polypeptide(L)'
;MKQPSNITTMARKIWKEPLHTELSKKYIDVSLYRELKNNIPDSAIALEEVFPMSELEEIWENFKPYLEPHKIFPLIGTLGETVICIGYGKENREKIYYFDFDFGKIPLNNDNLDDFIEKLKTK
;
A
#
# COMPACT_ATOMS: atom_id res chain seq x y z
N MET A 1 -15.20 -12.46 9.84
CA MET A 1 -13.86 -12.99 9.49
C MET A 1 -12.82 -12.06 10.07
N LYS A 2 -11.84 -12.57 10.83
CA LYS A 2 -10.66 -11.79 11.21
C LYS A 2 -9.89 -11.50 9.92
N GLN A 3 -10.06 -10.29 9.38
CA GLN A 3 -9.50 -9.86 8.10
C GLN A 3 -7.96 -10.05 7.95
N PRO A 4 -7.12 -10.00 9.00
CA PRO A 4 -5.66 -10.07 8.84
C PRO A 4 -5.09 -11.36 8.23
N SER A 5 -5.70 -12.53 8.46
CA SER A 5 -5.08 -13.81 8.05
C SER A 5 -4.99 -14.01 6.54
N ASN A 6 -5.96 -13.46 5.79
CA ASN A 6 -5.94 -13.52 4.33
C ASN A 6 -4.99 -12.47 3.75
N ILE A 7 -4.95 -11.27 4.34
CA ILE A 7 -4.03 -10.20 3.93
C ILE A 7 -2.58 -10.63 4.07
N THR A 8 -2.24 -11.18 5.24
CA THR A 8 -0.88 -11.66 5.53
C THR A 8 -0.43 -12.75 4.56
N THR A 9 -1.34 -13.60 4.07
CA THR A 9 -1.04 -14.58 3.03
C THR A 9 -0.75 -13.92 1.69
N MET A 10 -1.59 -12.98 1.25
CA MET A 10 -1.44 -12.28 -0.03
C MET A 10 -0.17 -11.42 -0.08
N ALA A 11 0.17 -10.76 1.03
CA ALA A 11 1.28 -9.82 1.08
C ALA A 11 2.57 -10.40 1.67
N ARG A 12 2.61 -11.70 2.01
CA ARG A 12 3.67 -12.33 2.83
C ARG A 12 5.11 -11.94 2.46
N LYS A 13 5.38 -11.71 1.17
CA LYS A 13 6.73 -11.42 0.67
C LYS A 13 7.31 -10.10 1.17
N ILE A 14 6.51 -9.07 1.48
CA ILE A 14 7.05 -7.77 1.93
C ILE A 14 7.69 -7.83 3.32
N TRP A 15 7.43 -8.90 4.07
CA TRP A 15 8.06 -9.18 5.37
C TRP A 15 9.24 -10.16 5.28
N LYS A 16 9.68 -10.54 4.07
CA LYS A 16 10.84 -11.41 3.87
C LYS A 16 12.05 -10.59 3.46
N GLU A 17 13.21 -10.91 4.04
CA GLU A 17 14.48 -10.34 3.60
C GLU A 17 14.92 -10.90 2.23
N PRO A 18 15.64 -10.12 1.40
CA PRO A 18 16.08 -8.73 1.65
C PRO A 18 15.02 -7.67 1.36
N LEU A 19 13.89 -8.07 0.76
CA LEU A 19 12.86 -7.15 0.27
C LEU A 19 12.31 -6.24 1.37
N HIS A 20 12.06 -6.79 2.57
CA HIS A 20 11.55 -6.03 3.71
C HIS A 20 12.40 -4.79 4.01
N THR A 21 13.72 -4.98 4.17
CA THR A 21 14.67 -3.89 4.42
C THR A 21 14.88 -3.01 3.19
N GLU A 22 14.76 -3.55 1.98
CA GLU A 22 14.95 -2.78 0.75
C GLU A 22 13.81 -1.80 0.48
N LEU A 23 12.56 -2.13 0.88
CA LEU A 23 11.39 -1.31 0.58
C LEU A 23 11.49 0.11 1.17
N SER A 24 12.06 0.30 2.37
CA SER A 24 12.27 1.63 2.96
C SER A 24 13.29 2.51 2.21
N LYS A 25 14.06 1.91 1.29
CA LYS A 25 15.01 2.60 0.40
C LYS A 25 14.41 2.93 -0.96
N LYS A 26 13.11 2.66 -1.14
CA LYS A 26 12.41 2.84 -2.41
C LYS A 26 11.47 4.03 -2.38
N TYR A 27 11.09 4.48 -3.57
CA TYR A 27 10.03 5.45 -3.76
C TYR A 27 9.19 5.09 -5.00
N ILE A 28 7.98 5.63 -5.02
CA ILE A 28 7.05 5.58 -6.16
C ILE A 28 7.34 6.79 -7.03
N ASP A 29 7.72 6.56 -8.29
CA ASP A 29 7.72 7.61 -9.32
C ASP A 29 6.26 7.85 -9.75
N VAL A 30 5.70 8.99 -9.35
CA VAL A 30 4.28 9.33 -9.56
C VAL A 30 3.95 9.39 -11.06
N SER A 31 4.92 9.69 -11.93
CA SER A 31 4.70 9.76 -13.37
C SER A 31 4.30 8.42 -14.00
N LEU A 32 4.58 7.30 -13.33
CA LEU A 32 4.21 5.95 -13.77
C LEU A 32 2.73 5.62 -13.53
N TYR A 33 2.04 6.43 -12.75
CA TYR A 33 0.65 6.19 -12.33
C TYR A 33 -0.20 7.40 -12.70
N ARG A 34 -0.99 7.25 -13.77
CA ARG A 34 -1.82 8.34 -14.31
C ARG A 34 -2.73 8.94 -13.24
N GLU A 35 -3.37 8.10 -12.44
CA GLU A 35 -4.30 8.55 -11.40
C GLU A 35 -3.57 9.32 -10.30
N LEU A 36 -2.41 8.85 -9.81
CA LEU A 36 -1.62 9.63 -8.85
C LEU A 36 -1.22 10.99 -9.44
N LYS A 37 -0.60 10.98 -10.62
CA LYS A 37 -0.10 12.20 -11.28
C LYS A 37 -1.18 13.30 -11.44
N ASN A 38 -2.44 12.89 -11.62
CA ASN A 38 -3.54 13.84 -11.83
C ASN A 38 -4.19 14.30 -10.52
N ASN A 39 -4.00 13.59 -9.42
CA ASN A 39 -4.70 13.85 -8.15
C ASN A 39 -3.80 14.46 -7.08
N ILE A 40 -2.49 14.15 -7.08
CA ILE A 40 -1.56 14.65 -6.06
C ILE A 40 -0.51 15.59 -6.67
N PRO A 41 -0.01 16.58 -5.91
CA PRO A 41 1.01 17.51 -6.39
C PRO A 41 2.42 16.90 -6.42
N ASP A 42 2.64 15.81 -5.68
CA ASP A 42 3.94 15.18 -5.51
C ASP A 42 4.45 14.51 -6.80
N SER A 43 5.75 14.64 -7.06
CA SER A 43 6.42 13.93 -8.14
C SER A 43 6.92 12.54 -7.73
N ALA A 44 7.10 12.32 -6.43
CA ALA A 44 7.61 11.07 -5.88
C ALA A 44 7.06 10.84 -4.46
N ILE A 45 6.74 9.58 -4.13
CA ILE A 45 6.28 9.20 -2.80
C ILE A 45 7.31 8.24 -2.18
N ALA A 46 7.97 8.66 -1.11
CA ALA A 46 8.93 7.82 -0.40
C ALA A 46 8.21 6.74 0.41
N LEU A 47 8.69 5.50 0.30
CA LEU A 47 8.30 4.44 1.23
C LEU A 47 9.15 4.57 2.49
N GLU A 48 8.50 4.56 3.65
CA GLU A 48 9.18 4.75 4.94
C GLU A 48 9.26 3.43 5.70
N GLU A 49 8.15 2.72 5.84
CA GLU A 49 8.11 1.47 6.59
C GLU A 49 7.11 0.46 6.03
N VAL A 50 7.46 -0.82 6.14
CA VAL A 50 6.50 -1.91 5.98
C VAL A 50 5.92 -2.20 7.34
N PHE A 51 4.60 -2.09 7.50
CA PHE A 51 3.95 -2.29 8.78
C PHE A 51 4.24 -3.68 9.36
N PRO A 52 4.72 -3.79 10.61
CA PRO A 52 5.07 -5.09 11.19
C PRO A 52 3.88 -6.05 11.21
N MET A 53 4.13 -7.32 10.89
CA MET A 53 3.06 -8.33 10.86
C MET A 53 2.35 -8.48 12.23
N SER A 54 3.07 -8.24 13.33
CA SER A 54 2.54 -8.25 14.70
C SER A 54 1.59 -7.09 15.02
N GLU A 55 1.66 -5.99 14.28
CA GLU A 55 0.92 -4.74 14.55
C GLU A 55 -0.27 -4.54 13.61
N LEU A 56 -0.45 -5.42 12.62
CA LEU A 56 -1.50 -5.27 11.60
C LEU A 56 -2.92 -5.20 12.17
N GLU A 57 -3.20 -5.86 13.31
CA GLU A 57 -4.51 -5.75 13.95
C GLU A 57 -4.76 -4.35 14.51
N GLU A 58 -3.77 -3.76 15.19
CA GLU A 58 -3.86 -2.41 15.73
C GLU A 58 -3.94 -1.36 14.60
N ILE A 59 -3.08 -1.50 13.60
CA ILE A 59 -3.09 -0.65 12.41
C ILE A 59 -4.43 -0.74 11.70
N TRP A 60 -4.99 -1.95 11.55
CA TRP A 60 -6.30 -2.11 10.94
C TRP A 60 -7.37 -1.35 11.72
N GLU A 61 -7.45 -1.50 13.04
CA GLU A 61 -8.50 -0.82 13.81
C GLU A 61 -8.39 0.72 13.72
N ASN A 62 -7.18 1.28 13.58
CA ASN A 62 -6.97 2.71 13.36
C ASN A 62 -7.49 3.19 11.99
N PHE A 63 -7.26 2.42 10.93
CA PHE A 63 -7.61 2.81 9.56
C PHE A 63 -8.98 2.31 9.07
N LYS A 64 -9.55 1.32 9.76
CA LYS A 64 -10.78 0.62 9.37
C LYS A 64 -11.96 1.53 9.05
N PRO A 65 -12.26 2.61 9.80
CA PRO A 65 -13.36 3.53 9.45
C PRO A 65 -13.24 4.12 8.04
N TYR A 66 -12.00 4.25 7.55
CA TYR A 66 -11.69 4.88 6.26
C TYR A 66 -11.49 3.85 5.14
N LEU A 67 -10.91 2.69 5.45
CA LEU A 67 -10.47 1.71 4.45
C LEU A 67 -11.46 0.55 4.22
N GLU A 68 -12.26 0.19 5.23
CA GLU A 68 -13.24 -0.89 5.12
C GLU A 68 -14.31 -0.66 4.04
N PRO A 69 -14.90 0.55 3.89
CA PRO A 69 -15.85 0.82 2.81
C PRO A 69 -15.26 0.58 1.42
N HIS A 70 -13.94 0.72 1.29
CA HIS A 70 -13.20 0.54 0.05
C HIS A 70 -12.64 -0.87 -0.15
N LYS A 71 -12.78 -1.75 0.84
CA LYS A 71 -12.21 -3.10 0.86
C LYS A 71 -10.70 -3.11 0.56
N ILE A 72 -9.96 -2.21 1.22
CA ILE A 72 -8.50 -2.14 1.15
C ILE A 72 -7.90 -2.23 2.54
N PHE A 73 -6.65 -2.72 2.64
CA PHE A 73 -5.94 -2.93 3.90
C PHE A 73 -4.54 -2.30 3.81
N PRO A 74 -4.09 -1.54 4.82
CA PRO A 74 -2.82 -0.82 4.77
C PRO A 74 -1.64 -1.75 5.03
N LEU A 75 -0.56 -1.62 4.25
CA LEU A 75 0.62 -2.48 4.32
C LEU A 75 1.94 -1.72 4.51
N ILE A 76 2.05 -0.53 3.92
CA ILE A 76 3.30 0.24 3.87
C ILE A 76 2.96 1.69 4.20
N GLY A 77 3.66 2.25 5.18
CA GLY A 77 3.62 3.67 5.49
C GLY A 77 4.51 4.46 4.53
N THR A 78 4.00 5.61 4.08
CA THR A 78 4.74 6.56 3.25
C THR A 78 4.91 7.88 3.99
N LEU A 79 5.77 8.76 3.46
CA LEU A 79 5.96 10.08 4.02
C LEU A 79 4.64 10.88 3.93
N GLY A 80 4.16 11.42 5.06
CA GLY A 80 3.01 12.34 5.11
C GLY A 80 1.64 11.68 5.34
N GLU A 81 1.48 10.84 6.37
CA GLU A 81 0.21 10.20 6.78
C GLU A 81 -0.51 9.37 5.71
N THR A 82 0.22 9.02 4.65
CA THR A 82 -0.27 8.24 3.52
C THR A 82 0.16 6.79 3.63
N VAL A 83 -0.61 5.90 3.00
CA VAL A 83 -0.35 4.46 3.05
C VAL A 83 -0.56 3.77 1.71
N ILE A 84 0.27 2.77 1.44
CA ILE A 84 0.03 1.82 0.35
C ILE A 84 -0.78 0.66 0.90
N CYS A 85 -1.89 0.37 0.21
CA CYS A 85 -2.88 -0.62 0.60
C CYS A 85 -3.00 -1.74 -0.41
N ILE A 86 -3.41 -2.92 0.04
CA ILE A 86 -3.83 -4.05 -0.79
C ILE A 86 -5.35 -4.23 -0.72
N GLY A 87 -5.97 -4.46 -1.87
CA GLY A 87 -7.39 -4.74 -1.97
C GLY A 87 -7.74 -6.18 -1.58
N TYR A 88 -8.93 -6.36 -1.00
CA TYR A 88 -9.46 -7.65 -0.59
C TYR A 88 -10.92 -7.84 -1.00
N GLY A 89 -11.39 -9.09 -0.91
CA GLY A 89 -12.71 -9.48 -1.40
C GLY A 89 -12.73 -9.72 -2.91
N LYS A 90 -13.82 -10.30 -3.41
CA LYS A 90 -13.88 -10.93 -4.74
C LYS A 90 -13.48 -10.02 -5.91
N GLU A 91 -13.80 -8.73 -5.84
CA GLU A 91 -13.63 -7.77 -6.95
C GLU A 91 -12.38 -6.89 -6.82
N ASN A 92 -11.81 -6.85 -5.62
CA ASN A 92 -10.69 -5.95 -5.27
C ASN A 92 -9.41 -6.69 -4.91
N ARG A 93 -9.46 -8.03 -4.88
CA ARG A 93 -8.37 -8.89 -4.42
C ARG A 93 -7.04 -8.56 -5.09
N GLU A 94 -6.00 -8.41 -4.27
CA GLU A 94 -4.58 -8.28 -4.64
C GLU A 94 -4.22 -7.00 -5.41
N LYS A 95 -5.17 -6.11 -5.69
CA LYS A 95 -4.91 -4.81 -6.32
C LYS A 95 -4.25 -3.84 -5.33
N ILE A 96 -3.33 -3.01 -5.82
CA ILE A 96 -2.61 -2.03 -5.00
C ILE A 96 -3.22 -0.64 -5.11
N TYR A 97 -3.29 0.05 -3.98
CA TYR A 97 -3.83 1.39 -3.85
C TYR A 97 -2.89 2.28 -3.06
N TYR A 98 -2.86 3.55 -3.44
CA TYR A 98 -2.42 4.62 -2.56
C TYR A 98 -3.66 5.17 -1.83
N PHE A 99 -3.51 5.45 -0.55
CA PHE A 99 -4.55 6.10 0.24
C PHE A 99 -3.96 7.30 0.96
N ASP A 100 -4.73 8.38 0.89
CA ASP A 100 -4.46 9.66 1.53
C ASP A 100 -5.79 10.17 2.11
N PHE A 101 -5.75 10.89 3.23
CA PHE A 101 -6.97 11.38 3.88
C PHE A 101 -7.65 12.53 3.10
N ASP A 102 -6.87 13.34 2.37
CA ASP A 102 -7.35 14.44 1.54
C ASP A 102 -7.77 13.96 0.14
N PHE A 103 -7.02 13.04 -0.47
CA PHE A 103 -7.27 12.57 -1.83
C PHE A 103 -8.06 11.24 -1.91
N GLY A 104 -8.23 10.56 -0.78
CA GLY A 104 -8.91 9.28 -0.69
C GLY A 104 -8.13 8.13 -1.33
N LYS A 105 -8.86 7.11 -1.81
CA LYS A 105 -8.28 5.93 -2.45
C LYS A 105 -7.96 6.19 -3.92
N ILE A 106 -6.69 6.08 -4.29
CA ILE A 106 -6.21 6.18 -5.67
C ILE A 106 -5.66 4.80 -6.12
N PRO A 107 -6.17 4.21 -7.21
CA PRO A 107 -5.63 2.95 -7.74
C PRO A 107 -4.24 3.16 -8.34
N LEU A 108 -3.31 2.24 -8.02
CA LEU A 108 -2.01 2.19 -8.68
C LEU A 108 -2.13 1.37 -9.98
N ASN A 109 -2.89 1.92 -10.93
CA ASN A 109 -3.35 1.22 -12.14
C ASN A 109 -4.13 -0.07 -11.80
N ASN A 110 -3.75 -1.21 -12.37
CA ASN A 110 -4.28 -2.53 -12.03
C ASN A 110 -3.20 -3.41 -11.39
N ASP A 111 -2.19 -2.79 -10.78
CA ASP A 111 -1.02 -3.48 -10.27
C ASP A 111 -1.41 -4.41 -9.14
N ASN A 112 -0.83 -5.60 -9.17
CA ASN A 112 -0.70 -6.44 -7.98
C ASN A 112 0.61 -6.09 -7.24
N LEU A 113 0.89 -6.82 -6.17
CA LEU A 113 2.07 -6.56 -5.34
C LEU A 113 3.40 -6.86 -6.06
N ASP A 114 3.47 -7.78 -7.03
CA ASP A 114 4.66 -7.99 -7.86
C ASP A 114 4.87 -6.81 -8.80
N ASP A 115 3.84 -6.44 -9.55
CA ASP A 115 3.88 -5.31 -10.49
C ASP A 115 4.30 -4.00 -9.81
N PHE A 116 3.72 -3.75 -8.62
CA PHE A 116 4.04 -2.56 -7.81
C PHE A 116 5.52 -2.51 -7.44
N ILE A 117 6.07 -3.64 -6.95
CA ILE A 117 7.46 -3.70 -6.47
C ILE A 117 8.44 -3.54 -7.63
N GLU A 118 8.16 -4.11 -8.80
CA GLU A 118 9.00 -3.97 -10.00
C GLU A 118 9.12 -2.52 -10.48
N LYS A 119 8.08 -1.69 -10.26
CA LYS A 119 8.04 -0.28 -10.67
C LYS A 119 8.75 0.67 -9.69
N LEU A 120 9.01 0.21 -8.46
CA LEU A 120 9.67 1.02 -7.44
C LEU A 120 11.08 1.45 -7.88
N LYS A 121 11.41 2.71 -7.58
CA LYS A 121 12.74 3.28 -7.83
C LYS A 121 13.54 3.33 -6.53
N THR A 122 14.87 3.29 -6.63
CA THR A 122 15.76 3.42 -5.47
C THR A 122 16.05 4.90 -5.22
N LYS A 123 15.98 5.32 -3.94
CA LYS A 123 16.35 6.66 -3.47
C LYS A 123 17.80 7.01 -3.84
#